data_AF-A0A6A6FXY8-F1
#
_entry.id   AF-A0A6A6FXY8-F1
#
_cell.length_a   1.000
_cell.length_b   1.000
_cell.length_c   1.000
_cell.angle_alpha   90.00
_cell.angle_beta   90.00
_cell.angle_gamma   90.00
#
_symmetry.space_group_name_H-M   'P 1'
#
loop_
_entity.id
_entity.type
_entity.pdbx_description
1 polymer ?
#
loop_
_entity_poly.entity_id
_entity_poly.type
_entity_poly.pdbx_seq_one_letter_code
_entity_poly.pdbx_strand_id
1 'polypeptide(L)'
;MDHYNNPSVQARGIEFCNIAVTYTHAGQGDSINTGTWLPLKEFNGRPQAAGGGRYISGRFELTYAGMAGALAQGYATTSTDAGLGSAMLPDEWALLSPGNVNLCNLQYLGSVSLRDTTLIAKNLISSFYG
;
A
#
# COMPACT_ATOMS: atom_id res chain seq x y z
N MET A 1 14.96 -6.19 -3.78
CA MET A 1 14.29 -6.91 -4.87
C MET A 1 14.59 -6.17 -6.14
N ASP A 2 15.13 -6.87 -7.12
CA ASP A 2 15.33 -6.32 -8.45
C ASP A 2 13.94 -6.08 -9.04
N HIS A 3 13.55 -4.81 -9.19
CA HIS A 3 12.59 -4.51 -10.24
C HIS A 3 13.24 -5.07 -11.51
N TYR A 4 12.67 -6.10 -12.14
CA TYR A 4 13.30 -6.80 -13.28
C TYR A 4 13.76 -5.88 -14.43
N ASN A 5 13.29 -4.63 -14.43
CA ASN A 5 13.60 -3.59 -15.40
C ASN A 5 14.43 -2.41 -14.83
N ASN A 6 14.97 -2.51 -13.61
CA ASN A 6 15.71 -1.44 -12.94
C ASN A 6 16.97 -2.02 -12.25
N PRO A 7 18.14 -1.35 -12.28
CA PRO A 7 19.33 -1.77 -11.55
C PRO A 7 19.09 -2.10 -10.07
N SER A 8 19.94 -2.98 -9.54
CA SER A 8 19.90 -3.37 -8.13
C SER A 8 20.22 -2.18 -7.22
N VAL A 9 19.37 -1.98 -6.20
CA VAL A 9 19.52 -0.89 -5.22
C VAL A 9 19.72 -1.47 -3.83
N GLN A 10 20.75 -1.00 -3.12
CA GLN A 10 20.96 -1.34 -1.71
C GLN A 10 20.23 -0.33 -0.81
N ALA A 11 19.14 -0.77 -0.19
CA ALA A 11 18.44 0.00 0.84
C ALA A 11 19.15 -0.16 2.19
N ARG A 12 20.18 0.65 2.47
CA ARG A 12 20.92 0.65 3.75
C ARG A 12 21.05 2.06 4.30
N GLY A 13 20.88 2.19 5.62
CA GLY A 13 21.07 3.46 6.33
C GLY A 13 20.06 4.55 5.95
N ILE A 14 18.89 4.17 5.41
CA ILE A 14 17.85 5.13 5.04
C ILE A 14 17.11 5.56 6.29
N GLU A 15 17.09 6.87 6.54
CA GLU A 15 16.28 7.48 7.58
C GLU A 15 14.93 7.89 6.97
N PHE A 16 13.83 7.39 7.52
CA PHE A 16 12.49 7.68 7.01
C PHE A 16 11.46 7.71 8.14
N CYS A 17 10.37 8.44 7.90
CA CYS A 17 9.18 8.41 8.73
C CYS A 17 8.22 7.32 8.22
N ASN A 18 7.81 6.40 9.10
CA ASN A 18 6.82 5.37 8.79
C ASN A 18 5.47 5.73 9.42
N ILE A 19 4.49 6.04 8.58
CA ILE A 19 3.16 6.45 9.01
C ILE A 19 2.18 5.34 8.62
N ALA A 20 1.46 4.78 9.59
CA ALA A 20 0.37 3.86 9.37
C ALA A 20 -0.96 4.56 9.68
N VAL A 21 -1.94 4.39 8.79
CA VAL A 21 -3.29 4.95 8.94
C VAL A 21 -4.29 3.83 8.74
N THR A 22 -5.23 3.71 9.68
CA THR A 22 -6.39 2.84 9.57
C THR A 22 -7.63 3.70 9.33
N TYR A 23 -8.45 3.33 8.37
CA TYR A 23 -9.68 4.06 8.03
C TYR A 23 -10.82 3.11 7.67
N THR A 24 -12.03 3.65 7.66
CA THR A 24 -13.29 2.91 7.43
C THR A 24 -14.19 3.67 6.48
N HIS A 25 -15.09 2.98 5.80
CA HIS A 25 -16.19 3.56 5.04
C HIS A 25 -17.49 3.47 5.85
N ALA A 26 -18.21 4.60 5.95
CA ALA A 26 -19.45 4.66 6.72
C ALA A 26 -20.45 3.57 6.27
N GLY A 27 -20.91 2.77 7.23
CA GLY A 27 -21.90 1.71 7.01
C GLY A 27 -21.37 0.40 6.42
N GLN A 28 -20.06 0.30 6.12
CA GLN A 28 -19.47 -0.90 5.53
C GLN A 28 -18.88 -1.86 6.57
N GLY A 29 -18.58 -1.37 7.79
CA GLY A 29 -17.99 -2.19 8.85
C GLY A 29 -16.58 -2.70 8.50
N ASP A 30 -15.90 -2.05 7.56
CA ASP A 30 -14.56 -2.35 7.10
C ASP A 30 -13.50 -1.67 7.99
N SER A 31 -12.27 -2.16 7.91
CA SER A 31 -11.09 -1.55 8.53
C SER A 31 -9.91 -1.76 7.60
N ILE A 32 -9.51 -0.71 6.89
CA ILE A 32 -8.47 -0.76 5.87
C ILE A 32 -7.22 -0.05 6.38
N ASN A 33 -6.06 -0.69 6.21
CA ASN A 33 -4.78 -0.12 6.61
C ASN A 33 -3.97 0.33 5.39
N THR A 34 -3.48 1.56 5.45
CA THR A 34 -2.44 2.06 4.56
C THR A 34 -1.19 2.40 5.36
N GLY A 35 -0.02 2.28 4.72
CA GLY A 35 1.23 2.78 5.28
C GLY A 35 2.01 3.54 4.26
N THR A 36 2.56 4.68 4.69
CA THR A 36 3.35 5.59 3.87
C THR A 36 4.72 5.79 4.52
N TRP A 37 5.79 5.57 3.74
CA TRP A 37 7.18 5.81 4.15
C TRP A 37 7.71 7.05 3.45
N LEU A 38 8.18 8.01 4.25
CA LEU A 38 8.64 9.32 3.81
C LEU A 38 10.13 9.46 4.12
N PRO A 39 11.02 9.52 3.12
CA PRO A 39 12.46 9.67 3.38
C PRO A 39 12.76 11.02 4.05
N LEU A 40 13.51 11.01 5.17
CA LEU A 40 13.84 12.23 5.91
C LEU A 40 14.83 13.13 5.15
N LYS A 41 15.60 12.53 4.24
CA LYS A 41 16.61 13.18 3.40
C LYS A 41 16.43 12.69 1.97
N GLU A 42 16.89 13.48 1.00
CA GLU A 42 16.95 13.07 -0.42
C GLU A 42 15.58 12.70 -1.03
N PHE A 43 14.48 13.30 -0.54
CA PHE A 43 13.19 13.17 -1.21
C PHE A 43 13.28 13.76 -2.62
N ASN A 44 13.01 12.93 -3.63
CA ASN A 44 13.16 13.28 -5.03
C ASN A 44 11.91 13.94 -5.64
N GLY A 45 10.94 14.32 -4.81
CA GLY A 45 9.68 14.93 -5.24
C GLY A 45 8.64 13.96 -5.81
N ARG A 46 8.90 12.64 -5.80
CA ARG A 46 8.03 11.66 -6.46
C ARG A 46 7.41 10.66 -5.48
N PRO A 47 6.07 10.52 -5.47
CA PRO A 47 5.41 9.40 -4.81
C PRO A 47 5.47 8.12 -5.67
N GLN A 48 5.53 6.96 -5.04
CA GLN A 48 5.38 5.66 -5.69
C GLN A 48 4.56 4.69 -4.82
N ALA A 49 3.44 4.20 -5.35
CA ALA A 49 2.66 3.17 -4.66
C ALA A 49 3.23 1.78 -4.96
N ALA A 50 3.40 0.97 -3.92
CA ALA A 50 3.74 -0.44 -4.04
C ALA A 50 2.46 -1.28 -3.92
N GLY A 51 2.10 -1.92 -5.03
CA GLY A 51 0.98 -2.88 -5.05
C GLY A 51 1.36 -4.21 -4.42
N GLY A 52 0.39 -5.11 -4.42
CA GLY A 52 0.56 -6.49 -4.03
C GLY A 52 0.61 -7.44 -5.21
N GLY A 53 0.09 -8.65 -5.01
CA GLY A 53 0.10 -9.71 -6.02
C GLY A 53 -0.98 -10.75 -5.76
N ARG A 54 -1.58 -11.28 -6.85
CA ARG A 54 -2.74 -12.17 -6.81
C ARG A 54 -3.89 -11.53 -6.02
N TYR A 55 -4.27 -12.11 -4.90
CA TYR A 55 -5.39 -11.67 -4.04
C TYR A 55 -4.93 -10.91 -2.80
N ILE A 56 -3.62 -10.69 -2.64
CA ILE A 56 -3.06 -9.89 -1.56
C ILE A 56 -2.85 -8.48 -2.10
N SER A 57 -3.58 -7.49 -1.58
CA SER A 57 -3.58 -6.12 -2.10
C SER A 57 -2.23 -5.40 -1.93
N GLY A 58 -1.53 -5.69 -0.83
CA GLY A 58 -0.26 -5.07 -0.49
C GLY A 58 0.14 -5.37 0.96
N ARG A 59 1.06 -4.56 1.49
CA ARG A 59 1.51 -4.64 2.89
C ARG A 59 1.97 -6.03 3.36
N PHE A 60 2.73 -6.73 2.51
CA PHE A 60 3.43 -7.97 2.86
C PHE A 60 4.91 -7.89 2.45
N GLU A 61 5.70 -8.91 2.79
CA GLU A 61 7.16 -8.91 2.63
C GLU A 61 7.66 -8.42 1.26
N LEU A 62 7.06 -8.90 0.15
CA LEU A 62 7.48 -8.47 -1.19
C LEU A 62 7.16 -6.99 -1.45
N THR A 63 6.00 -6.51 -0.99
CA THR A 63 5.63 -5.11 -1.06
C THR A 63 6.62 -4.26 -0.27
N TYR A 64 6.96 -4.65 0.96
CA TYR A 64 7.91 -3.91 1.79
C TYR A 64 9.31 -3.86 1.19
N ALA A 65 9.77 -4.96 0.58
CA ALA A 65 11.03 -4.96 -0.15
C ALA A 65 11.02 -3.99 -1.35
N GLY A 66 9.90 -3.89 -2.07
CA GLY A 66 9.71 -2.92 -3.15
C GLY A 66 9.67 -1.47 -2.63
N MET A 67 8.95 -1.23 -1.54
CA MET A 67 8.91 0.07 -0.87
C MET A 67 10.30 0.50 -0.40
N ALA A 68 11.08 -0.39 0.21
CA ALA A 68 12.45 -0.08 0.66
C ALA A 68 13.37 0.28 -0.52
N GLY A 69 13.25 -0.45 -1.64
CA GLY A 69 14.02 -0.15 -2.85
C GLY A 69 13.66 1.19 -3.50
N ALA A 70 12.38 1.56 -3.53
CA ALA A 70 11.93 2.86 -4.02
C ALA A 70 12.31 3.99 -3.05
N LEU A 71 12.19 3.75 -1.75
CA LEU A 71 12.63 4.68 -0.71
C LEU A 71 14.13 4.99 -0.81
N ALA A 72 14.96 3.97 -1.09
CA ALA A 72 16.40 4.11 -1.34
C ALA A 72 16.74 4.99 -2.54
N GLN A 73 15.79 5.18 -3.47
CA GLN A 73 15.92 6.06 -4.63
C GLN A 73 15.27 7.43 -4.40
N GLY A 74 14.90 7.75 -3.15
CA GLY A 74 14.33 9.02 -2.75
C GLY A 74 12.83 9.15 -2.97
N TYR A 75 12.11 8.08 -3.30
CA TYR A 75 10.66 8.14 -3.45
C TYR A 75 9.95 8.13 -2.09
N ALA A 76 8.86 8.88 -1.98
CA ALA A 76 7.87 8.63 -0.92
C ALA A 76 7.03 7.40 -1.33
N THR A 77 6.92 6.40 -0.47
CA THR A 77 6.27 5.13 -0.84
C THR A 77 5.00 4.88 -0.06
N THR A 78 4.00 4.21 -0.65
CA THR A 78 2.75 3.88 0.03
C THR A 78 2.21 2.51 -0.38
N SER A 79 1.47 1.83 0.50
CA SER A 79 0.76 0.58 0.20
C SER A 79 -0.42 0.36 1.13
N THR A 80 -1.45 -0.35 0.64
CA THR A 80 -2.68 -0.69 1.36
C THR A 80 -2.89 -2.20 1.42
N ASP A 81 -3.55 -2.70 2.47
CA ASP A 81 -3.99 -4.09 2.57
C ASP A 81 -5.43 -4.31 2.07
N ALA A 82 -6.09 -3.23 1.64
CA ALA A 82 -7.50 -3.19 1.24
C ALA A 82 -8.48 -3.72 2.31
N GLY A 83 -8.04 -3.92 3.56
CA GLY A 83 -8.82 -4.55 4.62
C GLY A 83 -9.08 -6.04 4.43
N LEU A 84 -8.34 -6.71 3.51
CA LEU A 84 -8.59 -8.11 3.12
C LEU A 84 -7.61 -9.11 3.76
N GLY A 85 -6.67 -8.61 4.58
CA GLY A 85 -5.65 -9.43 5.22
C GLY A 85 -4.60 -9.96 4.23
N SER A 86 -4.04 -11.13 4.55
CA SER A 86 -2.93 -11.74 3.80
C SER A 86 -3.31 -13.07 3.13
N ALA A 87 -4.60 -13.31 2.91
CA ALA A 87 -5.09 -14.54 2.29
C ALA A 87 -4.56 -14.66 0.85
N MET A 88 -3.89 -15.78 0.55
CA MET A 88 -3.36 -16.03 -0.81
C MET A 88 -4.46 -16.36 -1.82
N LEU A 89 -5.62 -16.81 -1.32
CA LEU A 89 -6.81 -17.16 -2.08
C LEU A 89 -7.98 -16.27 -1.61
N PRO A 90 -8.97 -16.03 -2.47
CA PRO A 90 -10.05 -15.08 -2.17
C PRO A 90 -11.15 -15.69 -1.27
N ASP A 91 -11.10 -16.99 -0.97
CA ASP A 91 -12.18 -17.71 -0.27
C ASP A 91 -12.53 -17.11 1.11
N GLU A 92 -11.57 -16.49 1.79
CA GLU A 92 -11.76 -15.89 3.12
C GLU A 92 -12.53 -14.57 3.09
N TRP A 93 -12.54 -13.85 1.96
CA TRP A 93 -13.07 -12.48 1.92
C TRP A 93 -13.99 -12.18 0.73
N ALA A 94 -13.94 -12.96 -0.35
CA ALA A 94 -14.61 -12.62 -1.60
C ALA A 94 -16.08 -13.01 -1.64
N LEU A 95 -16.55 -13.87 -0.73
CA LEU A 95 -17.93 -14.34 -0.68
C LEU A 95 -18.55 -14.08 0.70
N LEU A 96 -19.81 -13.65 0.71
CA LEU A 96 -20.65 -13.56 1.90
C LEU A 96 -21.30 -14.91 2.26
N SER A 97 -21.53 -15.74 1.24
CA SER A 97 -22.06 -17.10 1.30
C SER A 97 -21.82 -17.79 -0.05
N PRO A 98 -22.00 -19.11 -0.19
CA PRO A 98 -21.78 -19.80 -1.47
C PRO A 98 -22.56 -19.14 -2.62
N GLY A 99 -21.85 -18.68 -3.65
CA GLY A 99 -22.42 -17.99 -4.82
C GLY A 99 -22.80 -16.52 -4.61
N ASN A 100 -22.59 -15.96 -3.41
CA ASN A 100 -22.90 -14.57 -3.09
C ASN A 100 -21.61 -13.76 -2.90
N VAL A 101 -21.23 -12.98 -3.91
CA VAL A 101 -19.98 -12.20 -3.91
C VAL A 101 -20.08 -11.03 -2.94
N ASN A 102 -19.06 -10.87 -2.10
CA ASN A 102 -18.84 -9.65 -1.36
C ASN A 102 -18.29 -8.56 -2.31
N LEU A 103 -19.22 -7.83 -2.95
CA LEU A 103 -18.87 -6.79 -3.92
C LEU A 103 -18.07 -5.65 -3.29
N CYS A 104 -18.30 -5.32 -2.02
CA CYS A 104 -17.54 -4.30 -1.31
C CYS A 104 -16.06 -4.68 -1.23
N ASN A 105 -15.76 -5.91 -0.78
CA ASN A 105 -14.39 -6.39 -0.70
C ASN A 105 -13.72 -6.47 -2.09
N LEU A 106 -14.46 -6.88 -3.12
CA LEU A 106 -13.95 -6.91 -4.49
C LEU A 106 -13.63 -5.49 -5.02
N GLN A 107 -14.46 -4.49 -4.67
CA GLN A 107 -14.21 -3.09 -4.98
C GLN A 107 -13.01 -2.52 -4.20
N TYR A 108 -12.84 -2.91 -2.93
CA TYR A 108 -11.66 -2.55 -2.16
C TYR A 108 -10.39 -3.08 -2.80
N LEU A 109 -10.36 -4.35 -3.24
CA LEU A 109 -9.22 -4.90 -3.97
C LEU A 109 -8.99 -4.17 -5.31
N GLY A 110 -10.06 -3.92 -6.07
CA GLY A 110 -9.97 -3.51 -7.46
C GLY A 110 -9.71 -2.02 -7.68
N SER A 111 -10.19 -1.13 -6.82
CA SER A 111 -10.11 0.32 -7.10
C SER A 111 -10.23 1.24 -5.89
N VAL A 112 -11.09 0.93 -4.93
CA VAL A 112 -11.44 1.88 -3.85
C VAL A 112 -10.25 2.11 -2.93
N SER A 113 -9.65 1.04 -2.39
CA SER A 113 -8.51 1.19 -1.48
C SER A 113 -7.28 1.81 -2.16
N LEU A 114 -7.10 1.58 -3.47
CA LEU A 114 -6.04 2.18 -4.28
C LEU A 114 -6.23 3.71 -4.42
N ARG A 115 -7.47 4.16 -4.60
CA ARG A 115 -7.80 5.59 -4.61
C ARG A 115 -7.55 6.20 -3.23
N ASP A 116 -8.07 5.58 -2.18
CA ASP A 116 -8.00 6.13 -0.83
C ASP A 116 -6.55 6.22 -0.34
N THR A 117 -5.77 5.15 -0.49
CA THR A 117 -4.35 5.15 -0.12
C THR A 117 -3.58 6.23 -0.90
N THR A 118 -3.95 6.50 -2.15
CA THR A 118 -3.33 7.56 -2.95
C THR A 118 -3.67 8.94 -2.42
N LEU A 119 -4.94 9.19 -2.05
CA LEU A 119 -5.36 10.47 -1.47
C LEU A 119 -4.71 10.71 -0.11
N ILE A 120 -4.70 9.69 0.75
CA ILE A 120 -4.04 9.73 2.06
C ILE A 120 -2.55 10.02 1.89
N ALA A 121 -1.85 9.27 1.04
CA ALA A 121 -0.42 9.46 0.82
C ALA A 121 -0.09 10.85 0.26
N LYS A 122 -0.88 11.37 -0.70
CA LYS A 122 -0.69 12.74 -1.23
C LYS A 122 -0.82 13.78 -0.12
N ASN A 123 -1.85 13.68 0.72
CA ASN A 123 -2.04 14.60 1.83
C ASN A 123 -0.90 14.52 2.86
N LEU A 124 -0.43 13.31 3.18
CA LEU A 124 0.71 13.11 4.08
C LEU A 124 2.00 13.71 3.50
N ILE A 125 2.28 13.48 2.21
CA ILE A 125 3.47 14.00 1.53
C ILE A 125 3.46 15.52 1.51
N SER A 126 2.35 16.15 1.10
CA SER A 126 2.22 17.62 1.13
C SER A 126 2.36 18.18 2.55
N SER A 127 1.76 17.53 3.55
CA SER A 127 1.87 17.99 4.93
C SER A 127 3.28 17.86 5.49
N PHE A 128 4.03 16.84 5.06
CA PHE A 128 5.36 16.53 5.60
C PHE A 128 6.48 17.35 4.94
N TYR A 129 6.41 17.58 3.62
CA TYR A 129 7.47 18.27 2.88
C TYR A 129 7.17 19.74 2.53
N GLY A 130 5.92 20.18 2.62
CA GLY A 130 5.48 21.51 2.16
C GLY A 130 5.09 21.50 0.68
#